data_AF-A0A4V3SW29-F1
#
_entry.id   AF-A0A4V3SW29-F1
#
_cell.length_a   1.000
_cell.length_b   1.000
_cell.length_c   1.000
_cell.angle_alpha   90.00
_cell.angle_beta   90.00
_cell.angle_gamma   90.00
#
_symmetry.space_group_name_H-M   'P 1'
#
loop_
_entity.id
_entity.type
_entity.pdbx_description
1 polymer ?
#
loop_
_entity_poly.entity_id
_entity_poly.type
_entity_poly.pdbx_seq_one_letter_code
_entity_poly.pdbx_strand_id
1 'polypeptide(L)'
;MVASTVIHQFADSGIRLRIDDETATLDISGDPNHPNPIKVKELAISYKTTSCGSEITNLVYVLDDADRPVAYVHPDHLNRPEEWPTWARELVDQHRPNNTSSNL
;
A
#
# COMPACT_ATOMS: atom_id res chain seq x y z
N MET A 1 16.54 -3.24 -3.29
CA MET A 1 15.73 -3.35 -4.53
C MET A 1 14.40 -3.95 -4.13
N VAL A 2 13.28 -3.32 -4.49
CA VAL A 2 11.91 -3.79 -4.19
C VAL A 2 11.45 -4.64 -5.37
N ALA A 3 10.97 -5.86 -5.12
CA ALA A 3 10.39 -6.71 -6.15
C ALA A 3 8.85 -6.54 -6.17
N SER A 4 8.28 -6.19 -7.32
CA SER A 4 6.83 -5.96 -7.48
C SER A 4 6.20 -6.96 -8.44
N THR A 5 4.99 -7.43 -8.13
CA THR A 5 4.16 -8.23 -9.05
C THR A 5 2.82 -7.52 -9.24
N VAL A 6 2.49 -7.17 -10.48
CA VAL A 6 1.28 -6.42 -10.85
C VAL A 6 0.31 -7.37 -11.57
N ILE A 7 -0.93 -7.48 -11.07
CA ILE A 7 -1.98 -8.28 -11.70
C ILE A 7 -3.11 -7.33 -12.15
N HIS A 8 -3.32 -7.24 -13.47
CA HIS A 8 -4.41 -6.46 -14.06
C HIS A 8 -5.60 -7.38 -14.38
N GLN A 9 -6.73 -7.22 -13.69
CA GLN A 9 -8.02 -7.75 -14.11
C GLN A 9 -8.95 -6.57 -14.42
N PHE A 10 -9.70 -6.68 -15.53
CA PHE A 10 -10.58 -5.62 -16.01
C PHE A 10 -11.61 -5.26 -14.91
N ALA A 11 -11.53 -4.03 -14.39
CA ALA A 11 -12.29 -3.38 -13.31
C ALA A 11 -11.56 -3.24 -11.95
N ASP A 12 -10.89 -4.29 -11.46
CA ASP A 12 -10.15 -4.27 -10.19
C ASP A 12 -8.69 -4.72 -10.41
N SER A 13 -7.74 -3.84 -10.08
CA SER A 13 -6.31 -4.11 -10.18
C SER A 13 -5.70 -4.24 -8.80
N GLY A 14 -5.01 -5.36 -8.55
CA GLY A 14 -4.33 -5.65 -7.31
C GLY A 14 -2.82 -5.61 -7.51
N ILE A 15 -2.13 -4.84 -6.68
CA ILE A 15 -0.66 -4.78 -6.68
C ILE A 15 -0.17 -5.32 -5.35
N ARG A 16 0.82 -6.21 -5.41
CA ARG A 16 1.57 -6.66 -4.24
C ARG A 16 3.03 -6.30 -4.42
N LEU A 17 3.54 -5.49 -3.50
CA LEU A 17 4.90 -4.99 -3.48
C LEU A 17 5.62 -5.66 -2.34
N ARG A 18 6.62 -6.49 -2.64
CA ARG A 18 7.49 -7.07 -1.62
C ARG A 18 8.49 -6.01 -1.18
N ILE A 19 8.52 -5.75 0.12
CA ILE A 19 9.39 -4.75 0.72
C ILE A 19 10.57 -5.48 1.35
N ASP A 20 11.72 -5.37 0.69
CA ASP A 20 12.99 -5.87 1.19
C ASP A 20 13.79 -4.78 1.94
N ASP A 21 13.20 -3.60 2.15
CA ASP A 21 13.79 -2.50 2.90
C ASP A 21 13.65 -2.74 4.41
N GLU A 22 14.76 -2.63 5.15
CA GLU A 22 14.78 -2.80 6.60
C GLU A 22 14.21 -1.60 7.36
N THR A 23 14.11 -0.44 6.71
CA THR A 23 13.59 0.81 7.29
C THR A 23 12.08 0.93 7.17
N ALA A 24 11.45 0.10 6.34
CA ALA A 24 10.00 0.07 6.17
C ALA A 24 9.33 -0.56 7.40
N THR A 25 9.00 0.30 8.35
CA THR A 25 8.33 -0.07 9.59
C THR A 25 6.99 0.66 9.71
N LEU A 26 6.07 0.05 10.45
CA LEU A 26 4.76 0.58 10.77
C LEU A 26 4.54 0.49 12.28
N ASP A 27 4.24 1.63 12.90
CA ASP A 27 3.85 1.64 14.31
C ASP A 27 2.35 1.37 14.42
N ILE A 28 2.03 0.17 14.89
CA ILE A 28 0.65 -0.27 15.12
C ILE A 28 0.23 -0.18 16.59
N SER A 29 1.12 0.28 17.47
CA SER A 29 0.83 0.40 18.90
C SER A 29 -0.23 1.48 19.18
N GLY A 30 -0.25 2.54 18.36
CA GLY A 30 -1.11 3.71 18.55
C GLY A 30 -0.81 4.51 19.82
N ASP A 31 0.22 4.13 20.58
CA ASP A 31 0.66 4.84 21.79
C ASP A 31 1.85 5.75 21.45
N PRO A 32 1.64 7.08 21.41
CA PRO A 32 2.72 8.01 21.10
C PRO A 32 3.87 7.99 22.12
N ASN A 33 3.66 7.44 23.32
CA ASN A 33 4.70 7.32 24.34
C ASN A 33 5.44 5.97 24.29
N HIS A 34 4.86 4.97 23.63
CA HIS A 34 5.41 3.61 23.53
C HIS A 34 5.28 3.07 22.10
N PRO A 35 5.96 3.72 21.12
CA PRO A 35 5.91 3.26 19.75
C PRO A 35 6.47 1.84 19.64
N ASN A 36 5.76 0.97 18.93
CA ASN A 36 6.23 -0.38 18.63
C ASN A 36 6.30 -0.55 17.10
N PRO A 37 7.40 -0.09 16.47
CA PRO A 37 7.55 -0.19 15.03
C PRO A 37 7.76 -1.65 14.62
N ILE A 38 6.86 -2.16 13.78
CA ILE A 38 6.93 -3.51 13.23
C ILE A 38 7.35 -3.43 11.76
N LYS A 39 8.27 -4.30 11.34
CA LYS A 39 8.75 -4.35 9.95
C LYS A 39 7.63 -4.76 9.00
N VAL A 40 7.54 -4.10 7.85
CA VAL A 40 6.60 -4.43 6.77
C VAL A 40 7.33 -5.25 5.71
N LYS A 41 6.78 -6.41 5.35
CA LYS A 41 7.33 -7.33 4.34
C LYS A 41 6.64 -7.21 2.99
N GLU A 42 5.37 -6.87 2.97
CA GLU A 42 4.60 -6.72 1.74
C GLU A 42 3.57 -5.60 1.89
N LEU A 43 3.38 -4.83 0.83
CA LEU A 43 2.32 -3.84 0.70
C LEU A 43 1.37 -4.32 -0.40
N ALA A 44 0.14 -4.62 -0.02
CA ALA A 44 -0.93 -5.00 -0.94
C ALA A 44 -1.89 -3.83 -1.14
N ILE A 45 -2.08 -3.43 -2.38
CA ILE A 45 -2.91 -2.29 -2.77
C ILE A 45 -3.94 -2.78 -3.78
N SER A 46 -5.20 -2.41 -3.57
CA SER A 46 -6.27 -2.66 -4.54
C SER A 46 -6.76 -1.34 -5.09
N TYR A 47 -6.92 -1.30 -6.41
CA TYR A 47 -7.39 -0.15 -7.15
C TYR A 47 -8.65 -0.52 -7.90
N LYS A 48 -9.64 0.37 -7.86
CA LYS A 48 -10.75 0.39 -8.78
C LYS A 48 -10.44 1.39 -9.89
N THR A 49 -10.45 0.91 -11.14
CA THR A 49 -10.20 1.79 -12.28
C THR A 49 -11.54 2.28 -12.83
N THR A 50 -11.71 3.60 -12.90
CA THR A 50 -12.88 4.26 -13.48
C THR A 50 -12.47 5.11 -14.69
N SER A 51 -13.43 5.57 -15.47
CA SER A 51 -13.19 6.42 -16.65
C SER A 51 -12.43 7.72 -16.32
N CYS A 52 -12.49 8.18 -15.07
CA CYS A 52 -11.86 9.42 -14.60
C CYS A 52 -10.55 9.20 -13.82
N GLY A 53 -10.12 7.95 -13.62
CA GLY A 53 -8.89 7.63 -12.90
C GLY A 53 -8.97 6.36 -12.05
N SER A 54 -7.92 6.12 -11.28
CA SER A 54 -7.81 5.01 -10.33
C SER A 54 -8.07 5.47 -8.90
N GLU A 55 -8.94 4.74 -8.19
CA GLU A 55 -9.27 4.94 -6.77
C GLU A 55 -8.72 3.76 -5.96
N ILE A 56 -8.14 4.02 -4.80
CA ILE A 56 -7.63 2.97 -3.91
C ILE A 56 -8.80 2.46 -3.08
N THR A 57 -9.13 1.17 -3.25
CA THR A 57 -10.24 0.53 -2.53
C THR A 57 -9.77 -0.25 -1.31
N ASN A 58 -8.49 -0.63 -1.27
CA ASN A 58 -7.92 -1.33 -0.12
C ASN A 58 -6.41 -1.10 -0.06
N LEU A 59 -5.89 -0.96 1.15
CA LEU A 59 -4.46 -0.86 1.41
C LEU A 59 -4.13 -1.68 2.67
N VAL A 60 -3.27 -2.68 2.49
CA VAL A 60 -2.93 -3.67 3.50
C VAL A 60 -1.42 -3.78 3.64
N TYR A 61 -0.94 -3.65 4.86
CA TYR A 61 0.45 -3.89 5.22
C TYR A 61 0.58 -5.30 5.78
N VAL A 62 1.45 -6.12 5.18
CA VAL A 62 1.82 -7.43 5.71
C VAL A 62 3.06 -7.25 6.58
N LEU A 63 2.93 -7.59 7.85
CA LEU A 63 3.94 -7.34 8.87
C LEU A 63 4.81 -8.58 9.12
N ASP A 64 6.04 -8.35 9.56
CA ASP A 64 6.93 -9.37 10.09
C ASP A 64 6.64 -9.65 11.57
N ASP A 65 5.38 -9.92 11.90
CA ASP A 65 4.93 -10.22 13.25
C ASP A 65 3.98 -11.41 13.22
N ALA A 66 4.24 -12.39 14.09
CA ALA A 66 3.49 -13.65 14.10
C ALA A 66 2.09 -13.50 14.72
N ASP A 67 1.92 -12.55 15.66
CA ASP A 67 0.67 -12.30 16.37
C ASP A 67 -0.25 -11.38 15.56
N ARG A 68 0.33 -10.45 14.80
CA ARG A 68 -0.35 -9.45 13.97
C ARG A 68 0.26 -9.43 12.56
N PRO A 69 -0.01 -10.44 11.73
CA PRO A 69 0.63 -10.58 10.43
C PRO A 69 0.17 -9.55 9.39
N VAL A 70 -0.94 -8.84 9.64
CA VAL A 70 -1.50 -7.85 8.72
C VAL A 70 -2.06 -6.64 9.48
N ALA A 71 -1.88 -5.45 8.89
CA ALA A 71 -2.52 -4.22 9.30
C ALA A 71 -3.30 -3.62 8.13
N TYR A 72 -4.57 -3.30 8.37
CA TYR A 72 -5.46 -2.71 7.39
C TYR A 72 -5.56 -1.21 7.61
N VAL A 73 -5.50 -0.43 6.53
CA VAL A 73 -5.88 0.98 6.59
C VAL A 73 -7.39 1.09 6.56
N HIS A 74 -7.95 1.86 7.49
CA HIS A 74 -9.40 2.10 7.51
C HIS A 74 -9.85 2.78 6.20
N PRO A 75 -11.02 2.44 5.64
CA PRO A 75 -11.52 3.04 4.41
C PRO A 75 -11.52 4.58 4.41
N ASP A 76 -11.83 5.20 5.55
CA ASP A 76 -11.85 6.68 5.68
C ASP A 76 -10.45 7.32 5.56
N HIS A 77 -9.40 6.54 5.81
CA HIS A 77 -8.01 6.96 5.69
C HIS A 77 -7.41 6.60 4.32
N LEU A 78 -8.12 5.85 3.47
CA LEU A 78 -7.64 5.49 2.13
C LEU A 78 -7.56 6.71 1.18
N ASN A 79 -8.30 7.77 1.47
CA ASN A 79 -8.28 9.02 0.70
C ASN A 79 -7.36 10.08 1.31
N ARG A 80 -6.58 9.73 2.35
CA ARG A 80 -5.69 10.63 3.08
C ARG A 80 -4.24 10.14 3.02
N PRO A 81 -3.59 10.18 1.84
CA PRO A 81 -2.22 9.71 1.68
C PRO A 81 -1.20 10.48 2.54
N GLU A 82 -1.55 11.65 3.05
CA GLU A 82 -0.77 12.43 4.02
C GLU A 82 -0.68 11.79 5.42
N GLU A 83 -1.61 10.91 5.77
CA GLU A 83 -1.61 10.19 7.04
C GLU A 83 -0.83 8.87 6.95
N TRP A 84 -0.38 8.48 5.76
CA TRP A 84 0.36 7.24 5.54
C TRP A 84 1.86 7.43 5.76
N PRO A 85 2.62 6.34 6.02
CA PRO A 85 4.07 6.38 5.97
C PRO A 85 4.55 6.88 4.61
N THR A 86 5.55 7.77 4.60
CA THR A 86 6.10 8.37 3.37
C THR A 86 6.47 7.33 2.31
N TRP A 87 7.15 6.25 2.73
CA TRP A 87 7.55 5.16 1.83
C TRP A 87 6.34 4.45 1.19
N ALA A 88 5.23 4.32 1.92
CA ALA A 88 4.03 3.66 1.41
C ALA A 88 3.36 4.54 0.35
N ARG A 89 3.27 5.84 0.62
CA ARG A 89 2.77 6.83 -0.34
C ARG A 89 3.59 6.84 -1.63
N GLU A 90 4.91 6.86 -1.53
CA GLU A 90 5.81 6.84 -2.69
C GLU A 90 5.64 5.57 -3.53
N LEU A 91 5.51 4.39 -2.89
CA LEU A 91 5.28 3.13 -3.58
C LEU A 91 3.93 3.09 -4.29
N VAL A 92 2.88 3.60 -3.63
CA VAL A 92 1.53 3.72 -4.20
C VAL A 92 1.54 4.64 -5.41
N ASP A 93 2.20 5.79 -5.34
CA ASP A 93 2.27 6.76 -6.44
C ASP A 93 3.07 6.20 -7.63
N GLN A 94 4.18 5.50 -7.37
CA GLN A 94 5.00 4.87 -8.41
C GLN A 94 4.26 3.76 -9.16
N HIS A 95 3.40 3.00 -8.47
CA HIS A 95 2.69 1.85 -9.04
C HIS A 95 1.22 2.14 -9.32
N ARG A 96 0.77 3.39 -9.13
CA ARG A 96 -0.60 3.77 -9.43
C ARG A 96 -0.87 3.45 -10.90
N PRO A 97 -1.95 2.70 -11.22
CA PRO A 97 -2.31 2.48 -12.60
C PRO A 97 -2.65 3.84 -13.21
N ASN A 98 -1.70 4.38 -13.97
CA ASN A 98 -1.94 5.53 -14.80
C ASN A 98 -2.89 5.09 -15.91
N ASN A 99 -3.95 5.87 -16.10
CA ASN A 99 -4.83 5.74 -17.25
C ASN A 99 -4.09 6.27 -18.49
N THR A 100 -2.89 5.74 -18.77
CA THR A 100 -2.21 5.96 -20.03
C THR A 100 -2.94 5.10 -21.04
N SER A 101 -4.10 5.61 -21.48
CA SER A 101 -4.59 5.30 -22.81
C SER A 101 -3.41 5.49 -23.74
N SER A 102 -2.96 4.39 -24.35
CA SER A 102 -1.99 4.40 -25.43
C SER A 102 -2.39 5.48 -26.42
N ASN A 103 -1.59 6.52 -26.55
CA ASN A 103 -1.46 7.22 -27.81
C ASN A 103 -0.09 6.82 -28.36
N LEU A 104 -0.13 5.72 -29.10
CA LEU A 104 0.77 5.45 -30.22
C LEU A 104 0.57 6.53 -31.28
#